data_AF-A0AAD4IDA1-F1
#
_entry.id   AF-A0AAD4IDA1-F1
#
_cell.length_a   1.000
_cell.length_b   1.000
_cell.length_c   1.000
_cell.angle_alpha   90.00
_cell.angle_beta   90.00
_cell.angle_gamma   90.00
#
_symmetry.space_group_name_H-M   'P 1'
#
loop_
_entity.id
_entity.type
_entity.pdbx_description
1 polymer ?
#
loop_
_entity_poly.entity_id
_entity_poly.type
_entity_poly.pdbx_seq_one_letter_code
_entity_poly.pdbx_strand_id
1 'polypeptide(L)'
;MFTSTWLLLLGNMMNSAGRRAKRTKTEVFLWKPNASKFKRVITAGVPLLVSCTNAEMLLVKKLLELDPKDDVKESKQPPEIAALAVLPDYNRLAKPILCSHADSDPEYGTALFQHYQLGDLEQWKRQQFDSKNWKPPPENTTRGINNRAADVWAVDACIHFLATGKEPIEDSDAYAARRYRNNNNQHPASARFYDHEDRYYDAHVARRAIPINLSKIQLHQRGLGLSTEEKRAQGIGPEYHQYSDELNDWMMQHLSRTPSRRRATERLVYGMSLEAMGMLKKIGRKSALVDMDAQFGIDA
;
A
#
# COMPACT_ATOMS: atom_id res chain seq x y z
N MET A 1 18.19 -22.82 12.17
CA MET A 1 19.38 -22.37 11.43
C MET A 1 18.94 -22.00 10.03
N PHE A 2 18.75 -20.72 9.75
CA PHE A 2 18.54 -20.21 8.39
C PHE A 2 19.64 -19.18 8.14
N THR A 3 20.55 -19.51 7.23
CA THR A 3 21.68 -18.67 6.86
C THR A 3 21.21 -17.57 5.91
N SER A 4 21.53 -16.33 6.31
CA SER A 4 21.33 -15.09 5.58
C SER A 4 21.83 -15.19 4.14
N THR A 5 20.91 -15.12 3.18
CA THR A 5 21.20 -14.89 1.76
C THR A 5 20.33 -13.71 1.28
N TRP A 6 20.62 -12.53 1.81
CA TRP A 6 20.04 -11.25 1.38
C TRP A 6 21.17 -10.23 1.30
N LEU A 7 22.05 -10.36 0.30
CA LEU A 7 23.08 -9.33 0.03
C LEU A 7 23.74 -9.40 -1.37
N LEU A 8 23.03 -9.85 -2.41
CA LEU A 8 23.59 -9.96 -3.77
C LEU A 8 22.68 -9.45 -4.91
N LEU A 9 21.91 -8.39 -4.71
CA LEU A 9 21.16 -7.75 -5.82
C LEU A 9 21.34 -6.22 -5.94
N LEU A 10 22.38 -5.64 -5.33
CA LEU A 10 22.75 -4.22 -5.51
C LEU A 10 24.17 -4.03 -6.09
N GLY A 11 24.78 -5.08 -6.63
CA GLY A 11 26.20 -5.08 -7.02
C GLY A 11 26.56 -4.66 -8.45
N ASN A 12 25.60 -4.41 -9.36
CA ASN A 12 25.91 -4.24 -10.79
C ASN A 12 25.51 -2.89 -11.41
N MET A 13 25.29 -1.84 -10.61
CA MET A 13 24.87 -0.51 -11.11
C MET A 13 25.94 0.59 -11.06
N MET A 14 27.23 0.27 -11.03
CA MET A 14 28.29 1.30 -11.09
C MET A 14 29.36 0.96 -12.11
N ASN A 15 29.17 1.49 -13.33
CA ASN A 15 30.19 1.97 -14.30
C ASN A 15 29.66 1.84 -15.75
N SER A 16 28.64 2.62 -16.10
CA SER A 16 28.33 2.90 -17.51
C SER A 16 28.47 4.41 -17.77
N ALA A 17 29.64 4.78 -18.27
CA ALA A 17 29.90 6.13 -18.76
C ALA A 17 29.04 6.39 -20.01
N GLY A 18 27.99 7.19 -19.85
CA GLY A 18 27.61 8.26 -20.80
C GLY A 18 27.35 7.91 -22.27
N ARG A 19 26.92 6.70 -22.64
CA ARG A 19 26.34 6.47 -23.98
C ARG A 19 24.87 6.88 -23.95
N ARG A 20 24.56 8.04 -24.54
CA ARG A 20 23.19 8.48 -24.84
C ARG A 20 22.55 7.43 -25.73
N ALA A 21 21.81 6.49 -25.15
CA ALA A 21 21.08 5.47 -25.89
C ALA A 21 20.16 6.19 -26.88
N LYS A 22 20.35 5.94 -28.18
CA LYS A 22 19.39 6.38 -29.20
C LYS A 22 18.04 5.80 -28.77
N ARG A 23 17.05 6.66 -28.57
CA ARG A 23 15.68 6.28 -28.18
C ARG A 23 15.16 5.35 -29.29
N THR A 24 15.28 4.04 -29.08
CA THR A 24 14.74 3.04 -30.00
C THR A 24 13.26 3.34 -30.10
N LYS A 25 12.77 3.52 -31.34
CA LYS A 25 11.35 3.76 -31.58
C LYS A 25 10.61 2.58 -30.95
N THR A 26 9.85 2.85 -29.88
CA THR A 26 9.08 1.80 -29.20
C THR A 26 8.11 1.25 -30.23
N GLU A 27 8.36 0.06 -30.76
CA GLU A 27 7.40 -0.60 -31.62
C GLU A 27 6.12 -0.78 -30.81
N VAL A 28 4.99 -0.37 -31.40
CA VAL A 28 3.68 -0.54 -30.78
C VAL A 28 3.51 -2.03 -30.52
N PHE A 29 3.36 -2.40 -29.25
CA PHE A 29 3.16 -3.77 -28.83
C PHE A 29 1.86 -4.29 -29.46
N LEU A 30 1.98 -5.08 -30.52
CA LEU A 30 0.83 -5.70 -31.19
C LEU A 30 0.58 -7.08 -30.57
N TRP A 31 -0.38 -7.16 -29.66
CA TRP A 31 -0.76 -8.42 -29.05
C TRP A 31 -1.50 -9.33 -30.04
N LYS A 32 -1.22 -10.62 -29.97
CA LYS A 32 -1.96 -11.67 -30.69
C LYS A 32 -2.48 -12.69 -29.67
N PRO A 33 -3.68 -13.26 -29.85
CA PRO A 33 -4.23 -14.29 -28.94
C PRO A 33 -3.27 -15.43 -28.59
N ASN A 34 -2.45 -15.83 -29.56
CA ASN A 34 -1.47 -16.91 -29.39
C ASN A 34 -0.09 -16.43 -28.89
N ALA A 35 0.05 -15.14 -28.53
CA ALA A 35 1.31 -14.53 -28.09
C ALA A 35 1.58 -14.72 -26.60
N SER A 36 0.72 -15.44 -25.88
CA SER A 36 0.97 -15.78 -24.48
C SER A 36 0.58 -17.22 -24.17
N LYS A 37 1.35 -17.89 -23.32
CA LYS A 37 1.10 -19.25 -22.85
C LYS A 37 0.63 -19.22 -21.40
N PHE A 38 -0.39 -19.99 -21.09
CA PHE A 38 -0.82 -20.21 -19.71
C PHE A 38 0.33 -20.81 -18.89
N LYS A 39 0.56 -20.27 -17.68
CA LYS A 39 1.57 -20.75 -16.74
C LYS A 39 0.92 -21.47 -15.55
N ARG A 40 0.01 -20.78 -14.86
CA ARG A 40 -0.72 -21.27 -13.68
C ARG A 40 -1.87 -20.32 -13.33
N VAL A 41 -2.73 -20.73 -12.41
CA VAL A 41 -3.73 -19.83 -11.79
C VAL A 41 -3.13 -19.21 -10.53
N ILE A 42 -3.27 -17.88 -10.33
CA ILE A 42 -2.81 -17.17 -9.11
C ILE A 42 -3.92 -17.12 -8.07
N THR A 43 -5.14 -16.81 -8.52
CA THR A 43 -6.37 -16.73 -7.72
C THR A 43 -7.54 -17.15 -8.63
N ALA A 44 -8.68 -17.52 -8.05
CA ALA A 44 -9.87 -17.90 -8.80
C ALA A 44 -10.18 -16.87 -9.90
N GLY A 45 -10.20 -17.33 -11.17
CA GLY A 45 -10.45 -16.47 -12.33
C GLY A 45 -9.28 -15.62 -12.83
N VAL A 46 -8.10 -15.69 -12.21
CA VAL A 46 -6.93 -14.85 -12.55
C VAL A 46 -5.73 -15.72 -12.96
N PRO A 47 -5.59 -16.06 -14.26
CA PRO A 47 -4.47 -16.83 -14.73
C PRO A 47 -3.21 -15.97 -14.95
N LEU A 48 -2.07 -16.56 -14.60
CA LEU A 48 -0.74 -16.09 -14.93
C LEU A 48 -0.33 -16.63 -16.30
N LEU A 49 0.10 -15.75 -17.18
CA LEU A 49 0.57 -16.05 -18.52
C LEU A 49 2.05 -15.67 -18.68
N VAL A 50 2.75 -16.33 -19.61
CA VAL A 50 4.09 -15.97 -20.07
C VAL A 50 3.98 -15.44 -21.49
N SER A 51 4.61 -14.32 -21.80
CA SER A 51 4.71 -13.84 -23.17
C SER A 51 5.56 -14.78 -24.03
N CYS A 52 5.06 -15.12 -25.22
CA CYS A 52 5.79 -15.93 -26.21
C CYS A 52 6.96 -15.16 -26.84
N THR A 53 6.89 -13.82 -26.88
CA THR A 53 7.94 -12.96 -27.45
C THR A 53 8.97 -12.55 -26.41
N ASN A 54 8.61 -12.56 -25.13
CA ASN A 54 9.50 -12.28 -24.02
C ASN A 54 9.19 -13.22 -22.85
N ALA A 55 9.99 -14.28 -22.70
CA ALA A 55 9.78 -15.30 -21.67
C ALA A 55 9.93 -14.77 -20.23
N GLU A 56 10.58 -13.62 -20.04
CA GLU A 56 10.71 -12.96 -18.73
C GLU A 56 9.48 -12.13 -18.39
N MET A 57 8.69 -11.72 -19.40
CA MET A 57 7.48 -10.94 -19.20
C MET A 57 6.33 -11.86 -18.78
N LEU A 58 5.97 -11.74 -17.52
CA LEU A 58 4.80 -12.37 -16.93
C LEU A 58 3.60 -11.43 -17.03
N LEU A 59 2.44 -11.98 -17.39
CA LEU A 59 1.20 -11.24 -17.61
C LEU A 59 0.08 -11.82 -16.73
N VAL A 60 -0.81 -10.97 -16.27
CA VAL A 60 -2.04 -11.37 -15.59
C VAL A 60 -3.22 -11.07 -16.50
N LYS A 61 -4.06 -12.07 -16.75
CA LYS A 61 -5.36 -11.86 -17.41
C LYS A 61 -6.42 -11.64 -16.33
N LYS A 62 -7.12 -10.52 -16.42
CA LYS A 62 -8.25 -10.17 -15.56
C LYS A 62 -9.52 -10.17 -16.39
N LEU A 63 -10.54 -10.86 -15.90
CA LEU A 63 -11.90 -10.75 -16.42
C LEU A 63 -12.57 -9.54 -15.76
N LEU A 64 -13.26 -8.74 -16.55
CA LEU A 64 -13.87 -7.49 -16.14
C LEU A 64 -15.35 -7.55 -16.48
N GLU A 65 -16.22 -7.37 -15.49
CA GLU A 65 -17.66 -7.33 -15.70
C GLU A 65 -18.04 -6.09 -16.53
N LEU A 66 -18.93 -6.31 -17.50
CA LEU A 66 -19.54 -5.25 -18.29
C LEU A 66 -20.90 -4.91 -17.66
N ASP A 67 -21.25 -3.62 -17.60
CA ASP A 67 -22.59 -3.24 -17.12
C ASP A 67 -23.64 -3.68 -18.17
N PRO A 68 -24.60 -4.55 -17.81
CA PRO A 68 -25.64 -4.98 -18.73
C PRO A 68 -26.56 -3.82 -19.15
N LYS A 69 -26.63 -2.73 -18.38
CA LYS A 69 -27.50 -1.57 -18.65
C LYS A 69 -26.94 -0.62 -19.69
N ASP A 70 -25.66 -0.72 -20.01
CA ASP A 70 -25.04 0.09 -21.07
C ASP A 70 -25.42 -0.48 -22.43
N ASP A 71 -26.63 -0.16 -22.92
CA ASP A 71 -27.16 -0.56 -24.23
C ASP A 71 -26.54 0.22 -25.41
N VAL A 72 -25.59 1.12 -25.14
CA VAL A 72 -24.97 1.98 -26.15
C VAL A 72 -23.92 1.20 -26.94
N LYS A 73 -24.20 0.97 -28.22
CA LYS A 73 -23.41 0.15 -29.17
C LYS A 73 -21.96 0.60 -29.41
N GLU A 74 -21.54 1.79 -28.97
CA GLU A 74 -20.31 2.40 -29.49
C GLU A 74 -19.05 2.27 -28.63
N SER A 75 -19.11 1.94 -27.34
CA SER A 75 -17.93 1.45 -26.60
C SER A 75 -18.29 0.99 -25.18
N LYS A 76 -18.57 -0.31 -24.99
CA LYS A 76 -18.72 -0.88 -23.64
C LYS A 76 -17.34 -1.06 -23.00
N GLN A 77 -16.71 0.03 -22.55
CA GLN A 77 -15.50 -0.10 -21.74
C GLN A 77 -15.87 -0.52 -20.31
N PRO A 78 -15.23 -1.54 -19.73
CA PRO A 78 -15.40 -1.83 -18.32
C PRO A 78 -15.13 -0.58 -17.48
N PRO A 79 -15.93 -0.29 -16.44
CA PRO A 79 -15.76 0.91 -15.62
C PRO A 79 -14.35 1.09 -15.06
N GLU A 80 -13.69 -0.02 -14.71
CA GLU A 80 -12.30 -0.01 -14.25
C GLU A 80 -11.32 0.49 -15.33
N ILE A 81 -11.52 0.09 -16.59
CA ILE A 81 -10.66 0.51 -17.71
C ILE A 81 -10.92 1.97 -18.06
N ALA A 82 -12.18 2.41 -18.03
CA ALA A 82 -12.54 3.81 -18.22
C ALA A 82 -11.92 4.70 -17.13
N ALA A 83 -11.98 4.27 -15.87
CA ALA A 83 -11.33 4.97 -14.76
C ALA A 83 -9.80 5.00 -14.90
N LEU A 84 -9.17 3.90 -15.33
CA LEU A 84 -7.72 3.87 -15.56
C LEU A 84 -7.30 4.75 -16.75
N ALA A 85 -8.16 4.92 -17.76
CA ALA A 85 -7.88 5.72 -18.96
C ALA A 85 -7.81 7.22 -18.67
N VAL A 86 -8.58 7.72 -17.70
CA VAL A 86 -8.55 9.15 -17.31
C VAL A 86 -7.40 9.50 -16.36
N LEU A 87 -6.76 8.50 -15.76
CA LEU A 87 -5.58 8.72 -14.91
C LEU A 87 -4.36 8.89 -15.82
N PRO A 88 -3.44 9.82 -15.51
CA PRO A 88 -2.22 9.98 -16.30
C PRO A 88 -1.30 8.76 -16.10
N ASP A 89 -0.30 8.64 -16.96
CA ASP A 89 0.65 7.53 -16.93
C ASP A 89 1.63 7.67 -15.76
N TYR A 90 1.28 7.03 -14.65
CA TYR A 90 2.15 6.92 -13.48
C TYR A 90 2.78 5.53 -13.39
N ASN A 91 4.08 5.49 -13.07
CA ASN A 91 4.81 4.24 -12.75
C ASN A 91 4.22 3.46 -11.57
N ARG A 92 3.28 4.06 -10.81
CA ARG A 92 2.62 3.49 -9.64
C ARG A 92 1.21 2.96 -9.93
N LEU A 93 0.69 3.21 -11.13
CA LEU A 93 -0.61 2.69 -11.56
C LEU A 93 -0.38 1.53 -12.53
N ALA A 94 -0.95 0.37 -12.22
CA ALA A 94 -0.95 -0.75 -13.15
C ALA A 94 -1.86 -0.39 -14.33
N LYS A 95 -1.27 -0.10 -15.49
CA LYS A 95 -2.01 0.13 -16.72
C LYS A 95 -2.24 -1.20 -17.45
N PRO A 96 -3.43 -1.38 -18.08
CA PRO A 96 -3.64 -2.52 -18.94
C PRO A 96 -2.70 -2.40 -20.15
N ILE A 97 -1.97 -3.46 -20.44
CA ILE A 97 -1.21 -3.62 -21.69
C ILE A 97 -2.18 -3.78 -22.86
N LEU A 98 -3.32 -4.45 -22.60
CA LEU A 98 -4.37 -4.69 -23.56
C LEU A 98 -5.72 -4.73 -22.83
N CYS A 99 -6.76 -4.22 -23.48
CA CYS A 99 -8.15 -4.48 -23.14
C CYS A 99 -8.87 -4.98 -24.39
N SER A 100 -9.68 -6.04 -24.23
CA SER A 100 -10.54 -6.60 -25.28
C SER A 100 -11.96 -6.72 -24.74
N HIS A 101 -12.93 -6.29 -25.53
CA HIS A 101 -14.37 -6.41 -25.23
C HIS A 101 -15.00 -7.70 -25.80
N ALA A 102 -14.21 -8.51 -26.51
CA ALA A 102 -14.70 -9.61 -27.33
C ALA A 102 -14.01 -10.93 -26.98
N ASP A 103 -14.11 -11.34 -25.71
CA ASP A 103 -13.91 -12.76 -25.37
C ASP A 103 -15.20 -13.55 -25.65
N SER A 104 -15.15 -14.88 -25.48
CA SER A 104 -16.28 -15.77 -25.79
C SER A 104 -17.56 -15.49 -25.00
N ASP A 105 -17.47 -14.69 -23.94
CA ASP A 105 -18.58 -14.32 -23.08
C ASP A 105 -18.90 -12.82 -23.25
N PRO A 106 -20.09 -12.46 -23.76
CA PRO A 106 -20.48 -11.07 -23.97
C PRO A 106 -20.69 -10.28 -22.67
N GLU A 107 -20.75 -10.94 -21.52
CA GLU A 107 -20.90 -10.28 -20.21
C GLU A 107 -19.57 -9.78 -19.63
N TYR A 108 -18.43 -10.21 -20.21
CA TYR A 108 -17.11 -9.91 -19.67
C TYR A 108 -16.16 -9.35 -20.72
N GLY A 109 -15.45 -8.28 -20.34
CA GLY A 109 -14.22 -7.86 -20.98
C GLY A 109 -13.00 -8.60 -20.42
N THR A 110 -11.90 -8.56 -21.16
CA THR A 110 -10.61 -9.06 -20.72
C THR A 110 -9.57 -7.96 -20.75
N ALA A 111 -8.82 -7.81 -19.66
CA ALA A 111 -7.65 -6.96 -19.61
C ALA A 111 -6.38 -7.75 -19.26
N LEU A 112 -5.27 -7.41 -19.90
CA LEU A 112 -3.95 -7.95 -19.60
C LEU A 112 -3.12 -6.91 -18.86
N PHE A 113 -2.53 -7.30 -17.74
CA PHE A 113 -1.64 -6.45 -16.95
C PHE A 113 -0.26 -7.09 -16.85
N GLN A 114 0.77 -6.28 -16.61
CA GLN A 114 2.07 -6.81 -16.20
C GLN A 114 1.94 -7.48 -14.83
N HIS A 115 2.52 -8.66 -14.67
CA HIS A 115 2.56 -9.30 -13.35
C HIS A 115 3.68 -8.71 -12.50
N TYR A 116 3.30 -8.15 -11.35
CA TYR A 116 4.23 -7.75 -10.29
C TYR A 116 4.47 -8.92 -9.33
N GLN A 117 5.65 -9.53 -9.42
CA GLN A 117 5.97 -10.78 -8.71
C GLN A 117 6.01 -10.64 -7.18
N LEU A 118 6.19 -9.41 -6.68
CA LEU A 118 6.22 -9.11 -5.25
C LEU A 118 4.84 -9.11 -4.59
N GLY A 119 3.78 -9.35 -5.36
CA GLY A 119 2.40 -9.26 -4.89
C GLY A 119 1.95 -7.82 -4.72
N ASP A 120 0.84 -7.63 -4.02
CA ASP A 120 0.33 -6.32 -3.65
C ASP A 120 0.48 -6.06 -2.14
N LEU A 121 0.36 -4.79 -1.76
CA LEU A 121 0.39 -4.39 -0.37
C LEU A 121 -0.76 -5.00 0.43
N GLU A 122 -1.87 -5.37 -0.22
CA GLU A 122 -2.99 -6.02 0.46
C GLU A 122 -2.67 -7.46 0.84
N GLN A 123 -2.02 -8.24 -0.01
CA GLN A 123 -1.56 -9.58 0.28
C GLN A 123 -0.50 -9.55 1.38
N TRP A 124 0.45 -8.62 1.26
CA TRP A 124 1.43 -8.39 2.32
C TRP A 124 0.72 -7.99 3.63
N LYS A 125 -0.22 -7.05 3.56
CA LYS A 125 -1.04 -6.61 4.70
C LYS A 125 -1.82 -7.80 5.26
N ARG A 126 -2.54 -8.59 4.49
CA ARG A 126 -3.29 -9.76 4.96
C ARG A 126 -2.38 -10.78 5.65
N GLN A 127 -1.22 -11.08 5.06
CA GLN A 127 -0.30 -12.06 5.61
C GLN A 127 0.42 -11.57 6.86
N GLN A 128 0.82 -10.30 6.91
CA GLN A 128 1.72 -9.77 7.93
C GLN A 128 1.05 -8.82 8.92
N PHE A 129 0.01 -8.12 8.50
CA PHE A 129 -0.72 -7.05 9.21
C PHE A 129 -2.15 -7.44 9.57
N ASP A 130 -3.10 -7.71 8.66
CA ASP A 130 -4.52 -7.97 9.00
C ASP A 130 -4.70 -9.24 9.82
N SER A 131 -3.90 -10.27 9.59
CA SER A 131 -3.86 -11.45 10.49
C SER A 131 -3.54 -11.08 11.95
N LYS A 132 -2.99 -9.88 12.17
CA LYS A 132 -2.66 -9.31 13.48
C LYS A 132 -3.54 -8.09 13.84
N ASN A 133 -4.05 -7.33 12.86
CA ASN A 133 -4.66 -6.01 13.02
C ASN A 133 -5.95 -5.82 12.20
N TRP A 134 -7.10 -6.14 12.78
CA TRP A 134 -8.41 -6.02 12.14
C TRP A 134 -9.07 -4.63 12.26
N LYS A 135 -8.36 -3.61 12.75
CA LYS A 135 -9.04 -2.42 13.29
C LYS A 135 -9.19 -1.29 12.26
N PRO A 136 -10.43 -0.91 11.91
CA PRO A 136 -10.66 0.23 11.02
C PRO A 136 -10.30 1.56 11.73
N PRO A 137 -10.06 2.65 10.96
CA PRO A 137 -9.90 3.98 11.54
C PRO A 137 -11.14 4.37 12.37
N PRO A 138 -10.99 5.21 13.42
CA PRO A 138 -12.03 5.44 14.42
C PRO A 138 -13.34 5.95 13.82
N GLU A 139 -13.24 6.82 12.81
CA GLU A 139 -14.41 7.39 12.13
C GLU A 139 -15.19 6.36 11.29
N ASN A 140 -14.58 5.23 10.92
CA ASN A 140 -15.19 4.21 10.06
C ASN A 140 -16.03 3.20 10.87
N THR A 141 -15.95 3.23 12.20
CA THR A 141 -16.59 2.26 13.09
C THR A 141 -18.11 2.44 13.25
N THR A 142 -18.67 3.63 12.96
CA THR A 142 -20.10 3.89 13.23
C THR A 142 -21.00 3.72 12.00
N ARG A 143 -20.48 3.85 10.77
CA ARG A 143 -21.28 3.82 9.53
C ARG A 143 -20.56 3.29 8.27
N GLY A 144 -19.36 2.72 8.40
CA GLY A 144 -18.62 2.28 7.21
C GLY A 144 -18.18 3.45 6.30
N ILE A 145 -18.12 4.67 6.83
CA ILE A 145 -17.77 5.86 6.04
C ILE A 145 -16.26 5.85 5.82
N ASN A 146 -15.85 5.37 4.64
CA ASN A 146 -14.50 5.60 4.15
C ASN A 146 -14.40 7.03 3.63
N ASN A 147 -13.69 7.90 4.34
CA ASN A 147 -13.42 9.26 3.91
C ASN A 147 -11.92 9.42 3.64
N ARG A 148 -11.53 10.52 2.97
CA ARG A 148 -10.12 10.78 2.66
C ARG A 148 -9.19 10.75 3.89
N ALA A 149 -9.71 11.10 5.08
CA ALA A 149 -8.92 11.07 6.32
C ALA A 149 -8.69 9.64 6.85
N ALA A 150 -9.61 8.72 6.56
CA ALA A 150 -9.45 7.29 6.83
C ALA A 150 -8.38 6.66 5.92
N ASP A 151 -8.37 7.02 4.63
CA ASP A 151 -7.33 6.56 3.69
C ASP A 151 -5.94 7.05 4.11
N VAL A 152 -5.78 8.33 4.48
CA VAL A 152 -4.51 8.86 4.98
C VAL A 152 -4.08 8.14 6.25
N TRP A 153 -5.00 7.96 7.21
CA TRP A 153 -4.71 7.23 8.44
C TRP A 153 -4.23 5.80 8.16
N ALA A 154 -4.86 5.10 7.22
CA ALA A 154 -4.48 3.75 6.84
C ALA A 154 -3.06 3.70 6.22
N VAL A 155 -2.71 4.68 5.38
CA VAL A 155 -1.36 4.80 4.82
C VAL A 155 -0.32 4.98 5.93
N ASP A 156 -0.55 5.90 6.87
CA ASP A 156 0.40 6.15 7.96
C ASP A 156 0.47 5.00 8.96
N ALA A 157 -0.64 4.29 9.18
CA ALA A 157 -0.64 3.07 9.99
C ALA A 157 0.20 1.96 9.34
N CYS A 158 0.15 1.83 8.01
CA CYS A 158 1.03 0.92 7.26
C CYS A 158 2.50 1.35 7.38
N ILE A 159 2.82 2.63 7.22
CA ILE A 159 4.19 3.15 7.39
C ILE A 159 4.70 2.87 8.81
N HIS A 160 3.89 3.16 9.83
CA HIS A 160 4.22 2.88 11.23
C HIS A 160 4.50 1.40 11.46
N PHE A 161 3.65 0.52 10.93
CA PHE A 161 3.85 -0.91 11.09
C PHE A 161 5.09 -1.42 10.35
N LEU A 162 5.36 -0.92 9.15
CA LEU A 162 6.60 -1.23 8.43
C LEU A 162 7.83 -0.80 9.23
N ALA A 163 7.76 0.36 9.90
CA ALA A 163 8.87 0.91 10.67
C ALA A 163 9.08 0.24 12.03
N THR A 164 8.00 -0.23 12.68
CA THR A 164 8.04 -0.67 14.08
C THR A 164 7.69 -2.15 14.28
N GLY A 165 7.13 -2.82 13.28
CA GLY A 165 6.50 -4.13 13.39
C GLY A 165 5.26 -4.15 14.31
N LYS A 166 4.76 -2.96 14.72
CA LYS A 166 3.69 -2.80 15.70
C LYS A 166 2.55 -1.95 15.15
N GLU A 167 1.36 -2.25 15.63
CA GLU A 167 0.17 -1.47 15.33
C GLU A 167 0.22 -0.13 16.07
N PRO A 168 -0.27 0.96 15.45
CA PRO A 168 -0.37 2.26 16.13
C PRO A 168 -1.55 2.34 17.12
N ILE A 169 -2.20 1.21 17.43
CA ILE A 169 -3.36 1.09 18.31
C ILE A 169 -3.04 0.09 19.43
N GLU A 170 -3.52 0.33 20.66
CA GLU A 170 -3.51 -0.70 21.70
C GLU A 170 -4.31 -1.95 21.28
N ASP A 171 -4.05 -3.07 21.96
CA ASP A 171 -4.88 -4.27 21.88
C ASP A 171 -6.33 -3.91 22.27
N SER A 172 -7.25 -4.06 21.33
CA SER A 172 -8.65 -3.64 21.49
C SER A 172 -9.41 -4.63 22.33
N ASP A 173 -9.08 -5.92 22.25
CA ASP A 173 -9.72 -6.97 23.05
C ASP A 173 -9.34 -6.80 24.52
N ALA A 174 -8.05 -6.55 24.78
CA ALA A 174 -7.59 -6.23 26.12
C ALA A 174 -8.21 -4.93 26.66
N TYR A 175 -8.41 -3.93 25.80
CA TYR A 175 -9.12 -2.69 26.13
C TYR A 175 -10.61 -2.94 26.45
N ALA A 176 -11.30 -3.70 25.61
CA ALA A 176 -12.70 -4.08 25.73
C ALA A 176 -12.94 -4.86 27.02
N ALA A 177 -12.17 -5.93 27.27
CA ALA A 177 -12.28 -6.75 28.48
C ALA A 177 -12.02 -5.94 29.76
N ARG A 178 -11.08 -4.98 29.73
CA ARG A 178 -10.84 -4.06 30.85
C ARG A 178 -12.01 -3.10 31.06
N ARG A 179 -12.51 -2.49 29.99
CA ARG A 179 -13.65 -1.56 30.05
C ARG A 179 -14.93 -2.23 30.51
N TYR A 180 -15.21 -3.44 30.02
CA TYR A 180 -16.36 -4.25 30.39
C TYR A 180 -16.35 -4.59 31.89
N ARG A 181 -15.23 -5.08 32.42
CA ARG A 181 -15.06 -5.36 33.86
C ARG A 181 -15.23 -4.09 34.71
N ASN A 182 -14.64 -2.98 34.29
CA ASN A 182 -14.75 -1.70 35.00
C ASN A 182 -16.17 -1.11 34.97
N ASN A 183 -17.02 -1.60 34.07
CA ASN A 183 -18.42 -1.19 33.94
C ASN A 183 -19.37 -2.30 34.44
N ASN A 184 -19.00 -2.97 35.54
CA ASN A 184 -19.80 -4.01 36.20
C ASN A 184 -20.22 -5.16 35.27
N ASN A 185 -19.32 -5.59 34.38
CA ASN A 185 -19.60 -6.61 33.37
C ASN A 185 -20.77 -6.22 32.46
N GLN A 186 -20.83 -4.96 32.04
CA GLN A 186 -21.79 -4.47 31.06
C GLN A 186 -21.07 -3.58 30.03
N HIS A 187 -21.60 -3.53 28.81
CA HIS A 187 -21.13 -2.55 27.82
C HIS A 187 -21.59 -1.13 28.22
N PRO A 188 -20.80 -0.08 27.95
CA PRO A 188 -21.26 1.29 28.16
C PRO A 188 -22.52 1.57 27.34
N ALA A 189 -23.45 2.38 27.87
CA ALA A 189 -24.69 2.70 27.16
C ALA A 189 -24.47 3.32 25.77
N SER A 190 -23.32 3.99 25.55
CA SER A 190 -22.91 4.54 24.25
C SER A 190 -22.55 3.48 23.21
N ALA A 191 -22.26 2.24 23.60
CA ALA A 191 -21.94 1.16 22.67
C ALA A 191 -23.13 0.82 21.76
N ARG A 192 -24.38 1.02 22.22
CA ARG A 192 -25.61 0.80 21.44
C ARG A 192 -25.76 1.68 20.19
N PHE A 193 -24.94 2.72 20.06
CA PHE A 193 -24.95 3.62 18.90
C PHE A 193 -24.04 3.13 17.77
N TYR A 194 -23.39 1.97 17.95
CA TYR A 194 -22.57 1.30 16.97
C TYR A 194 -23.27 0.01 16.52
N ASP A 195 -22.97 -0.44 15.30
CA ASP A 195 -23.56 -1.68 14.75
C ASP A 195 -23.23 -2.91 15.63
N HIS A 196 -22.05 -2.90 16.26
CA HIS A 196 -21.56 -3.95 17.17
C HIS A 196 -20.74 -3.33 18.31
N GLU A 197 -20.72 -3.98 19.48
CA GLU A 197 -19.99 -3.51 20.65
C GLU A 197 -18.47 -3.47 20.42
N ASP A 198 -17.92 -4.39 19.62
CA ASP A 198 -16.49 -4.40 19.28
C ASP A 198 -16.08 -3.12 18.52
N ARG A 199 -16.96 -2.63 17.65
CA ARG A 199 -16.72 -1.36 16.93
C ARG A 199 -16.70 -0.16 17.87
N TYR A 200 -17.48 -0.19 18.94
CA TYR A 200 -17.38 0.82 19.99
C TYR A 200 -16.00 0.78 20.63
N TYR A 201 -15.48 -0.39 20.97
CA TYR A 201 -14.15 -0.50 21.59
C TYR A 201 -13.02 -0.11 20.62
N ASP A 202 -13.07 -0.52 19.35
CA ASP A 202 -12.11 -0.13 18.31
C ASP A 202 -12.08 1.39 18.06
N ALA A 203 -13.23 2.06 18.17
CA ALA A 203 -13.31 3.51 18.05
C ALA A 203 -12.60 4.22 19.23
N HIS A 204 -12.69 3.62 20.43
CA HIS A 204 -12.33 4.25 21.69
C HIS A 204 -10.98 3.85 22.25
N VAL A 205 -10.44 2.70 21.82
CA VAL A 205 -9.11 2.22 22.18
C VAL A 205 -8.06 3.29 21.88
N ALA A 206 -7.11 3.45 22.81
CA ALA A 206 -6.11 4.50 22.67
C ALA A 206 -5.17 4.17 21.51
N ARG A 207 -4.88 5.20 20.72
CA ARG A 207 -3.88 5.13 19.65
C ARG A 207 -2.54 5.52 20.29
N ARG A 208 -1.60 4.58 20.32
CA ARG A 208 -0.25 4.79 20.86
C ARG A 208 0.75 4.57 19.73
N ALA A 209 0.76 5.50 18.79
CA ALA A 209 1.82 5.57 17.78
C ALA A 209 3.17 5.75 18.50
N ILE A 210 4.10 4.85 18.18
CA ILE A 210 5.47 4.90 18.66
C ILE A 210 6.26 5.74 17.67
N PRO A 211 7.07 6.71 18.14
CA PRO A 211 7.94 7.44 17.24
C PRO A 211 8.88 6.49 16.47
N ILE A 212 9.03 6.70 15.17
CA ILE A 212 9.84 5.86 14.28
C ILE A 212 11.29 6.34 14.17
N ASN A 213 11.55 7.59 14.58
CA ASN A 213 12.86 8.25 14.54
C ASN A 213 13.66 8.09 15.86
N LEU A 214 13.31 7.11 16.71
CA LEU A 214 14.00 6.92 17.99
C LEU A 214 15.47 6.54 17.77
N SER A 215 16.37 7.17 18.52
CA SER A 215 17.79 6.81 18.50
C SER A 215 18.00 5.40 19.07
N LYS A 216 19.11 4.76 18.69
CA LYS A 216 19.49 3.44 19.24
C LYS A 216 19.52 3.42 20.77
N ILE A 217 19.94 4.53 21.39
CA ILE A 217 19.95 4.67 22.86
C ILE A 217 18.54 4.75 23.41
N GLN A 218 17.65 5.56 22.81
CA GLN A 218 16.25 5.68 23.24
C GLN A 218 15.50 4.34 23.09
N LEU A 219 15.76 3.62 22.00
CA LEU A 219 15.22 2.28 21.77
C LEU A 219 15.76 1.28 22.81
N HIS A 220 17.06 1.33 23.08
CA HIS A 220 17.66 0.50 24.13
C HIS A 220 17.07 0.81 25.51
N GLN A 221 16.87 2.09 25.83
CA GLN A 221 16.26 2.55 27.08
C GLN A 221 14.81 2.06 27.22
N ARG A 222 14.03 2.08 26.13
CA ARG A 222 12.68 1.49 26.12
C ARG A 222 12.69 -0.03 26.27
N GLY A 223 13.77 -0.68 25.85
CA GLY A 223 13.99 -2.11 26.04
C GLY A 223 14.80 -2.48 27.29
N LEU A 224 15.12 -1.54 28.19
CA LEU A 224 15.84 -1.85 29.43
C LEU A 224 14.96 -2.77 30.29
N GLY A 225 15.52 -3.91 30.70
CA GLY A 225 14.80 -4.93 31.48
C GLY A 225 14.06 -5.99 30.67
N LEU A 226 13.97 -5.84 29.34
CA LEU A 226 13.40 -6.87 28.46
C LEU A 226 14.50 -7.82 27.96
N SER A 227 14.21 -9.12 28.00
CA SER A 227 14.99 -10.16 27.34
C SER A 227 15.07 -9.93 25.82
N THR A 228 16.00 -10.60 25.14
CA THR A 228 16.13 -10.52 23.68
C THR A 228 14.87 -11.02 22.98
N GLU A 229 14.25 -12.06 23.53
CA GLU A 229 12.95 -12.59 23.08
C GLU A 229 11.83 -11.57 23.26
N GLU A 230 11.72 -10.92 24.42
CA GLU A 230 10.70 -9.89 24.67
C GLU A 230 10.91 -8.67 23.79
N LYS A 231 12.18 -8.29 23.54
CA LYS A 231 12.51 -7.25 22.57
C LYS A 231 12.00 -7.63 21.18
N ARG A 232 12.31 -8.83 20.68
CA ARG A 232 11.77 -9.31 19.38
C ARG A 232 10.25 -9.38 19.36
N ALA A 233 9.61 -9.88 20.41
CA ALA A 233 8.16 -9.94 20.53
C ALA A 233 7.53 -8.54 20.50
N GLN A 234 8.24 -7.54 20.99
CA GLN A 234 7.88 -6.14 20.94
C GLN A 234 8.37 -5.41 19.66
N GLY A 235 8.84 -6.11 18.63
CA GLY A 235 9.36 -5.47 17.41
C GLY A 235 10.65 -4.68 17.64
N ILE A 236 11.31 -4.88 18.78
CA ILE A 236 12.62 -4.33 19.15
C ILE A 236 13.72 -5.23 18.60
N GLY A 237 14.01 -5.05 17.31
CA GLY A 237 15.04 -5.76 16.57
C GLY A 237 16.42 -5.09 16.61
N PRO A 238 17.50 -5.80 16.23
CA PRO A 238 18.84 -5.22 16.09
C PRO A 238 18.99 -4.28 14.88
N GLU A 239 18.05 -4.33 13.93
CA GLU A 239 18.07 -3.61 12.65
C GLU A 239 17.05 -2.47 12.62
N TYR A 240 17.18 -1.51 13.53
CA TYR A 240 16.36 -0.30 13.44
C TYR A 240 16.91 0.62 12.36
N HIS A 241 16.11 0.85 11.32
CA HIS A 241 16.35 1.94 10.39
C HIS A 241 16.06 3.27 11.08
N GLN A 242 17.00 4.21 11.00
CA GLN A 242 16.79 5.56 11.51
C GLN A 242 15.95 6.33 10.47
N TYR A 243 14.67 6.48 10.77
CA TYR A 243 13.78 7.33 9.97
C TYR A 243 14.04 8.81 10.30
N SER A 244 13.71 9.69 9.36
CA SER A 244 13.88 11.14 9.54
C SER A 244 12.86 11.70 10.52
N ASP A 245 13.20 12.82 11.17
CA ASP A 245 12.31 13.51 12.09
C ASP A 245 11.05 14.02 11.38
N GLU A 246 11.20 14.47 10.12
CA GLU A 246 10.10 14.97 9.30
C GLU A 246 9.08 13.88 8.99
N LEU A 247 9.53 12.67 8.61
CA LEU A 247 8.63 11.54 8.36
C LEU A 247 7.88 11.14 9.64
N ASN A 248 8.61 11.10 10.77
CA ASN A 248 8.00 10.83 12.06
C ASN A 248 6.93 11.86 12.41
N ASP A 249 7.22 13.15 12.24
CA ASP A 249 6.30 14.23 12.59
C ASP A 249 5.03 14.20 11.73
N TRP A 250 5.14 13.89 10.44
CA TRP A 250 3.95 13.71 9.59
C TRP A 250 3.13 12.51 10.03
N MET A 251 3.77 11.36 10.21
CA MET A 251 3.10 10.13 10.64
C MET A 251 2.37 10.35 11.97
N MET A 252 3.02 10.96 12.96
CA MET A 252 2.43 11.24 14.27
C MET A 252 1.25 12.23 14.18
N GLN A 253 1.30 13.20 13.25
CA GLN A 253 0.17 14.10 13.02
C GLN A 253 -1.04 13.39 12.41
N HIS A 254 -0.87 12.44 11.48
CA HIS A 254 -2.01 11.73 10.89
C HIS A 254 -2.55 10.61 11.77
N LEU A 255 -1.71 9.97 12.55
CA LEU A 255 -2.13 8.99 13.55
C LEU A 255 -2.85 9.64 14.75
N SER A 256 -2.99 10.97 14.75
CA SER A 256 -3.78 11.71 15.72
C SER A 256 -5.23 11.21 15.78
N ARG A 257 -5.69 10.97 17.01
CA ARG A 257 -7.08 10.55 17.28
C ARG A 257 -8.10 11.57 16.80
N THR A 258 -7.78 12.87 16.84
CA THR A 258 -8.69 13.96 16.48
C THR A 258 -8.62 14.21 14.98
N PRO A 259 -9.69 13.98 14.20
CA PRO A 259 -9.66 14.14 12.73
C PRO A 259 -9.24 15.55 12.29
N SER A 260 -9.69 16.60 12.99
CA SER A 260 -9.33 18.00 12.68
C SER A 260 -7.85 18.34 12.91
N ARG A 261 -7.10 17.47 13.60
CA ARG A 261 -5.65 17.60 13.78
C ARG A 261 -4.85 16.86 12.70
N ARG A 262 -5.50 16.01 11.91
CA ARG A 262 -4.85 15.34 10.78
C ARG A 262 -4.74 16.34 9.63
N ARG A 263 -3.57 16.38 8.96
CA ARG A 263 -3.42 17.21 7.77
C ARG A 263 -4.25 16.64 6.62
N ALA A 264 -4.72 17.53 5.75
CA ALA A 264 -5.31 17.14 4.47
C ALA A 264 -4.25 16.44 3.58
N THR A 265 -4.68 15.41 2.84
CA THR A 265 -3.83 14.61 1.95
C THR A 265 -3.01 15.47 0.99
N GLU A 266 -3.60 16.53 0.44
CA GLU A 266 -2.94 17.45 -0.51
C GLU A 266 -1.72 18.13 0.12
N ARG A 267 -1.87 18.64 1.36
CA ARG A 267 -0.76 19.27 2.09
C ARG A 267 0.31 18.26 2.47
N LEU A 268 -0.10 17.03 2.76
CA LEU A 268 0.82 15.94 3.06
C LEU A 268 1.67 15.59 1.85
N VAL A 269 1.02 15.23 0.74
CA VAL A 269 1.70 14.83 -0.50
C VAL A 269 2.63 15.94 -0.97
N TYR A 270 2.18 17.20 -0.92
CA TYR A 270 3.02 18.34 -1.26
C TYR A 270 4.26 18.45 -0.34
N GLY A 271 4.06 18.42 0.98
CA GLY A 271 5.17 18.51 1.94
C GLY A 271 6.16 17.35 1.84
N MET A 272 5.65 16.11 1.74
CA MET A 272 6.45 14.91 1.54
C MET A 272 7.24 14.95 0.24
N SER A 273 6.62 15.39 -0.86
CA SER A 273 7.30 15.50 -2.15
C SER A 273 8.46 16.51 -2.09
N LEU A 274 8.28 17.66 -1.46
CA LEU A 274 9.34 18.67 -1.34
C LEU A 274 10.55 18.15 -0.55
N GLU A 275 10.31 17.54 0.61
CA GLU A 275 11.37 16.95 1.43
C GLU A 275 12.02 15.75 0.75
N ALA A 276 11.23 14.84 0.16
CA ALA A 276 11.75 13.70 -0.59
C ALA A 276 12.64 14.17 -1.75
N MET A 277 12.23 15.21 -2.49
CA MET A 277 13.06 15.84 -3.51
C MET A 277 14.35 16.43 -2.93
N GLY A 278 14.28 17.07 -1.76
CA GLY A 278 15.43 17.59 -1.03
C GLY A 278 16.43 16.49 -0.66
N MET A 279 15.93 15.38 -0.11
CA MET A 279 16.73 14.21 0.27
C MET A 279 17.34 13.52 -0.95
N LEU A 280 16.56 13.29 -2.01
CA LEU A 280 17.04 12.67 -3.25
C LEU A 280 18.10 13.53 -3.94
N LYS A 281 17.94 14.86 -3.95
CA LYS A 281 18.98 15.80 -4.43
C LYS A 281 20.29 15.64 -3.66
N LYS A 282 20.22 15.47 -2.34
CA LYS A 282 21.41 15.30 -1.48
C LYS A 282 22.08 13.94 -1.72
N ILE A 283 21.31 12.86 -1.83
CA ILE A 283 21.84 11.48 -1.90
C ILE A 283 22.33 11.13 -3.31
N GLY A 284 21.52 11.37 -4.34
CA GLY A 284 21.77 10.88 -5.69
C GLY A 284 21.90 11.98 -6.76
N ARG A 285 22.06 13.25 -6.36
CA ARG A 285 22.18 14.41 -7.25
C ARG A 285 21.01 14.46 -8.26
N LYS A 286 21.28 14.86 -9.51
CA LYS A 286 20.25 14.96 -10.56
C LYS A 286 19.68 13.59 -10.99
N SER A 287 20.45 12.52 -10.88
CA SER A 287 20.02 11.17 -11.30
C SER A 287 18.92 10.58 -10.43
N ALA A 288 18.86 10.95 -9.14
CA ALA A 288 17.82 10.46 -8.23
C ALA A 288 16.46 11.18 -8.36
N LEU A 289 16.37 12.23 -9.19
CA LEU A 289 15.13 12.96 -9.41
C LEU A 289 14.30 12.43 -10.58
N VAL A 290 14.87 11.56 -11.42
CA VAL A 290 14.22 11.05 -12.63
C VAL A 290 12.91 10.34 -12.31
N ASP A 291 12.81 9.68 -11.15
CA ASP A 291 11.59 8.99 -10.71
C ASP A 291 10.56 9.91 -10.04
N MET A 292 10.93 11.17 -9.73
CA MET A 292 10.06 12.16 -9.06
C MET A 292 9.51 13.21 -10.02
N ASP A 293 10.12 13.40 -11.19
CA ASP A 293 9.68 14.33 -12.24
C ASP A 293 8.46 13.78 -13.03
N ALA A 294 7.49 13.19 -12.33
CA ALA A 294 6.18 12.90 -12.90
C ALA A 294 5.46 14.23 -13.13
N GLN A 295 5.32 14.65 -14.39
CA GLN A 295 4.55 15.83 -14.74
C GLN A 295 3.05 15.52 -14.56
N PHE A 296 2.42 16.19 -13.60
CA PHE A 296 0.98 16.18 -13.42
C PHE A 296 0.38 17.08 -14.53
N GLY A 297 0.01 16.49 -15.66
CA GLY A 297 -0.52 17.23 -16.80
C GLY A 297 -1.89 17.84 -16.47
N ILE A 298 -1.97 19.18 -16.52
CA ILE A 298 -3.22 19.90 -16.81
C ILE A 298 -3.33 20.16 -18.33
N ASP A 299 -2.22 20.07 -19.07
CA ASP A 299 -2.11 20.42 -20.49
C ASP A 299 -1.60 19.27 -21.39
N ALA A 300 -1.88 18.00 -21.03
CA ALA A 300 -1.54 16.83 -21.87
C ALA A 300 -2.78 16.23 -22.53
#